data_AF-A0A936GJ54-F1
#
_entry.id   AF-A0A936GJ54-F1
#
_cell.length_a   1.000
_cell.length_b   1.000
_cell.length_c   1.000
_cell.angle_alpha   90.00
_cell.angle_beta   90.00
_cell.angle_gamma   90.00
#
_symmetry.space_group_name_H-M   'P 1'
#
loop_
_entity.id
_entity.type
_entity.pdbx_description
1 polymer ?
#
loop_
_entity_poly.entity_id
_entity_poly.type
_entity_poly.pdbx_seq_one_letter_code
_entity_poly.pdbx_strand_id
1 'polypeptide(L)'
;MITVLLLSISRLHCQVIEYDDILLNCDTAYTTLEYRFCASYKLYQSIAKYDSIISKINTCLDLLIIQDSVSRQKALEEDSTISFENWTDYKKIKEIFTESDSLFILFVTNESSILGELYGNGQERSIAENGRMQELYDHRIKDLIEFCNINCDIE
;
A
#
# COMPACT_ATOMS: atom_id res chain seq x y z
N MET A 1 -9.61 51.46 -43.38
CA MET A 1 -10.64 50.94 -42.46
C MET A 1 -10.68 49.43 -42.62
N ILE A 2 -10.01 48.70 -41.73
CA ILE A 2 -10.09 47.23 -41.66
C ILE A 2 -10.70 46.93 -40.30
N THR A 3 -11.94 46.47 -40.32
CA THR A 3 -12.68 46.00 -39.15
C THR A 3 -12.10 44.64 -38.77
N VAL A 4 -11.27 44.59 -37.73
CA VAL A 4 -10.82 43.32 -37.15
C VAL A 4 -11.94 42.80 -36.27
N LEU A 5 -12.64 41.77 -36.77
CA LEU A 5 -13.59 40.99 -36.00
C LEU A 5 -12.84 40.30 -34.86
N LEU A 6 -13.05 40.75 -33.63
CA LEU A 6 -12.65 40.04 -32.42
C LEU A 6 -13.51 38.77 -32.31
N LEU A 7 -13.09 37.71 -32.99
CA LEU A 7 -13.50 36.36 -32.66
C LEU A 7 -12.72 35.95 -31.41
N SER A 8 -13.38 36.04 -30.27
CA SER A 8 -13.01 35.39 -29.03
C SER A 8 -12.89 33.89 -29.29
N ILE A 9 -11.67 33.43 -29.60
CA ILE A 9 -11.33 32.02 -29.57
C ILE A 9 -11.38 31.62 -28.10
N SER A 10 -12.52 31.06 -27.69
CA SER A 10 -12.62 30.24 -26.49
C SER A 10 -11.55 29.17 -26.60
N ARG A 11 -10.43 29.36 -25.88
CA ARG A 11 -9.39 28.34 -25.79
C ARG A 11 -10.02 27.10 -25.16
N LEU A 12 -10.33 26.10 -25.98
CA LEU A 12 -10.35 24.72 -25.51
C LEU A 12 -8.94 24.42 -25.02
N HIS A 13 -8.66 24.69 -23.74
CA HIS A 13 -7.54 24.05 -23.08
C HIS A 13 -7.97 22.60 -22.89
N CYS A 14 -7.48 21.71 -23.75
CA CYS A 14 -7.35 20.31 -23.35
C CYS A 14 -6.34 20.30 -22.20
N GLN A 15 -6.83 20.47 -20.97
CA GLN A 15 -5.99 20.31 -19.79
C GLN A 15 -5.64 18.82 -19.67
N VAL A 16 -4.34 18.58 -19.59
CA VAL A 16 -3.70 17.28 -19.39
C VAL A 16 -2.98 17.44 -18.05
N ILE A 17 -3.27 16.57 -17.09
CA ILE A 17 -2.53 16.55 -15.81
C ILE A 17 -1.04 16.49 -16.14
N GLU A 18 -0.27 17.40 -15.57
CA GLU A 18 1.16 17.48 -15.86
C GLU A 18 1.88 16.28 -15.24
N TYR A 19 3.00 15.89 -15.87
CA TYR A 19 3.88 14.88 -15.31
C TYR A 19 5.15 15.57 -14.85
N ASP A 20 5.52 15.37 -13.58
CA ASP A 20 6.83 15.76 -13.04
C ASP A 20 7.69 14.50 -12.94
N ASP A 21 8.80 14.47 -13.67
CA ASP A 21 9.74 13.34 -13.67
C ASP A 21 9.04 11.96 -13.86
N ILE A 22 8.08 11.89 -14.80
CA ILE A 22 7.29 10.69 -15.15
C ILE A 22 6.19 10.35 -14.11
N LEU A 23 6.10 11.08 -13.00
CA LEU A 23 5.03 10.94 -12.01
C LEU A 23 3.88 11.91 -12.30
N LEU A 24 2.65 11.46 -12.05
CA LEU A 24 1.46 12.29 -12.24
C LEU A 24 1.45 13.41 -11.18
N ASN A 25 1.52 14.68 -11.58
CA ASN A 25 1.41 15.81 -10.66
C ASN A 25 -0.07 16.06 -10.33
N CYS A 26 -0.50 15.54 -9.19
CA CYS A 26 -1.88 15.68 -8.75
C CYS A 26 -2.23 17.04 -8.16
N ASP A 27 -1.27 17.92 -7.94
CA ASP A 27 -1.52 19.27 -7.45
C ASP A 27 -2.05 20.19 -8.57
N THR A 28 -1.88 19.78 -9.84
CA THR A 28 -2.44 20.51 -10.99
C THR A 28 -3.83 20.01 -11.41
N ALA A 29 -4.41 19.03 -10.71
CA ALA A 29 -5.74 18.51 -11.02
C ALA A 29 -6.82 19.57 -10.73
N TYR A 30 -7.74 19.77 -11.67
CA TYR A 30 -8.77 20.82 -11.54
C TYR A 30 -10.19 20.31 -11.85
N THR A 31 -10.31 19.27 -12.67
CA THR A 31 -11.60 18.67 -13.02
C THR A 31 -11.87 17.40 -12.21
N THR A 32 -13.15 17.04 -12.03
CA THR A 32 -13.54 15.80 -11.34
C THR A 32 -12.94 14.55 -11.99
N LEU A 33 -12.78 14.55 -13.31
CA LEU A 33 -12.13 13.45 -14.02
C LEU A 33 -10.64 13.33 -13.64
N GLU A 34 -9.94 14.45 -13.56
CA GLU A 34 -8.52 14.48 -13.17
C GLU A 34 -8.34 14.08 -11.71
N TYR A 35 -9.18 14.58 -10.81
CA TYR A 35 -9.20 14.14 -9.41
C TYR A 35 -9.42 12.63 -9.28
N ARG A 36 -10.31 12.05 -10.12
CA ARG A 36 -10.52 10.60 -10.14
C ARG A 36 -9.26 9.85 -10.56
N PHE A 37 -8.60 10.29 -11.64
CA PHE A 37 -7.35 9.68 -12.08
C PHE A 37 -6.26 9.78 -11.01
N CYS A 38 -6.15 10.94 -10.36
CA CYS A 38 -5.20 11.15 -9.27
C CYS A 38 -5.47 10.28 -8.05
N ALA A 39 -6.74 10.15 -7.64
CA ALA A 39 -7.10 9.28 -6.54
C ALA A 39 -6.77 7.81 -6.84
N SER A 40 -7.08 7.33 -8.06
CA SER A 40 -6.70 5.98 -8.48
C SER A 40 -5.18 5.81 -8.54
N TYR A 41 -4.46 6.76 -9.13
CA TYR A 41 -3.00 6.71 -9.26
C TYR A 41 -2.32 6.60 -7.89
N LYS A 42 -2.69 7.46 -6.94
CA LYS A 42 -2.14 7.44 -5.58
C LYS A 42 -2.47 6.13 -4.86
N LEU A 43 -3.70 5.64 -4.97
CA LEU A 43 -4.08 4.34 -4.43
C LEU A 43 -3.19 3.21 -4.99
N TYR A 44 -2.99 3.16 -6.30
CA TYR A 44 -2.14 2.12 -6.91
C TYR A 44 -0.69 2.21 -6.44
N GLN A 45 -0.15 3.41 -6.21
CA GLN A 45 1.17 3.59 -5.62
C GLN A 45 1.23 3.02 -4.20
N SER A 46 0.23 3.30 -3.36
CA SER A 46 0.16 2.77 -2.00
C SER A 46 0.02 1.24 -2.01
N ILE A 47 -0.82 0.67 -2.86
CA ILE A 47 -0.96 -0.79 -3.02
C ILE A 47 0.38 -1.42 -3.45
N ALA A 48 1.04 -0.87 -4.47
CA ALA A 48 2.32 -1.42 -4.93
C ALA A 48 3.40 -1.35 -3.84
N LYS A 49 3.44 -0.27 -3.06
CA LYS A 49 4.36 -0.13 -1.92
C LYS A 49 4.04 -1.14 -0.83
N TYR A 50 2.76 -1.33 -0.50
CA TYR A 50 2.29 -2.33 0.43
C TYR A 50 2.72 -3.75 0.01
N ASP A 51 2.43 -4.15 -1.23
CA ASP A 51 2.78 -5.48 -1.76
C ASP A 51 4.29 -5.74 -1.70
N SER A 52 5.10 -4.71 -2.01
CA SER A 52 6.55 -4.79 -1.90
C SER A 52 7.00 -5.04 -0.46
N ILE A 53 6.41 -4.37 0.52
CA ILE A 53 6.73 -4.55 1.95
C ILE A 53 6.28 -5.93 2.44
N ILE A 54 5.07 -6.37 2.10
CA ILE A 54 4.57 -7.71 2.45
C ILE A 54 5.48 -8.80 1.88
N SER A 55 5.93 -8.66 0.63
CA SER A 55 6.86 -9.61 0.01
C SER A 55 8.20 -9.68 0.76
N LYS A 56 8.74 -8.51 1.16
CA LYS A 56 9.98 -8.44 1.96
C LYS A 56 9.81 -9.08 3.34
N ILE A 57 8.71 -8.81 4.05
CA ILE A 57 8.43 -9.41 5.37
C ILE A 57 8.33 -10.93 5.25
N ASN A 58 7.59 -11.44 4.26
CA ASN A 58 7.45 -12.88 4.06
C ASN A 58 8.80 -13.55 3.82
N THR A 59 9.65 -12.94 2.98
CA THR A 59 10.99 -13.45 2.69
C THR A 59 11.88 -13.43 3.93
N CYS A 60 11.84 -12.35 4.71
CA CYS A 60 12.55 -12.26 5.99
C CYS A 60 12.11 -13.36 6.96
N LEU A 61 10.81 -13.52 7.18
CA LEU A 61 10.29 -14.54 8.10
C LEU A 61 10.66 -15.95 7.65
N ASP A 62 10.65 -16.23 6.34
CA ASP A 62 11.11 -17.51 5.79
C ASP A 62 12.59 -17.77 6.09
N LEU A 63 13.45 -16.76 5.93
CA LEU A 63 14.87 -16.87 6.26
C LEU A 63 15.09 -17.10 7.76
N LEU A 64 14.35 -16.38 8.62
CA LEU A 64 14.42 -16.55 10.08
C LEU A 64 13.98 -17.95 10.51
N ILE A 65 12.90 -18.49 9.93
CA ILE A 65 12.45 -19.85 10.19
C ILE A 65 13.53 -20.88 9.83
N ILE A 66 14.16 -20.71 8.66
CA ILE A 66 15.24 -21.61 8.21
C ILE A 66 16.44 -21.52 9.15
N GLN A 67 16.89 -20.29 9.48
CA GLN A 67 18.02 -20.05 10.36
C GLN A 67 17.79 -20.60 11.76
N ASP A 68 16.58 -20.43 12.30
CA ASP A 68 16.15 -20.97 13.59
C ASP A 68 16.23 -22.50 13.58
N SER A 69 15.67 -23.14 12.55
CA SER A 69 15.70 -24.60 12.38
C SER A 69 17.12 -25.16 12.35
N VAL A 70 18.01 -24.55 11.55
CA VAL A 70 19.43 -24.95 11.46
C VAL A 70 20.14 -24.77 12.80
N SER A 71 19.87 -23.68 13.50
CA SER A 71 20.49 -23.38 14.80
C SER A 71 20.05 -24.38 15.86
N ARG A 72 18.77 -24.78 15.89
CA ARG A 72 18.26 -25.84 16.77
C ARG A 72 18.89 -27.19 16.47
N GLN A 73 19.03 -27.53 15.18
CA GLN A 73 19.64 -28.80 14.78
C GLN A 73 21.09 -28.89 15.25
N LYS A 74 21.89 -27.84 15.05
CA LYS A 74 23.28 -27.79 15.56
C LYS A 74 23.35 -27.91 17.08
N ALA A 75 22.47 -27.21 17.80
CA ALA A 75 22.39 -27.28 19.25
C ALA A 75 22.09 -28.70 19.77
N LEU A 76 21.26 -29.47 19.04
CA LEU A 76 20.95 -30.88 19.35
C LEU A 76 22.12 -31.82 19.06
N GLU A 77 22.88 -31.55 17.98
CA GLU A 77 24.05 -32.34 17.59
C GLU A 77 25.25 -32.13 18.54
N GLU A 78 25.34 -30.97 19.21
CA GLU A 78 26.43 -30.59 20.11
C GLU A 78 26.24 -31.02 21.60
N ASP A 79 25.28 -31.91 21.87
CA ASP A 79 25.01 -32.57 23.17
C ASP A 79 24.97 -31.61 24.38
N SER A 80 24.08 -30.62 24.31
CA SER A 80 23.82 -29.73 25.43
C SER A 80 22.36 -29.77 25.83
N THR A 81 22.14 -29.85 27.14
CA THR A 81 20.85 -29.75 27.85
C THR A 81 20.26 -28.34 27.68
N ILE A 82 19.99 -27.94 26.44
CA ILE A 82 19.44 -26.64 26.09
C ILE A 82 17.92 -26.72 26.27
N SER A 83 17.39 -25.87 27.17
CA SER A 83 15.95 -25.65 27.23
C SER A 83 15.53 -24.75 26.06
N PHE A 84 14.57 -25.22 25.28
CA PHE A 84 14.04 -24.50 24.12
C PHE A 84 12.98 -23.44 24.50
N GLU A 85 12.73 -23.23 25.80
CA GLU A 85 11.62 -22.40 26.31
C GLU A 85 11.74 -20.90 25.97
N ASN A 86 12.93 -20.42 25.57
CA ASN A 86 13.19 -19.01 25.26
C ASN A 86 13.35 -18.70 23.76
N TRP A 87 13.11 -19.68 22.87
CA TRP A 87 13.31 -19.45 21.44
C TRP A 87 12.07 -18.82 20.80
N THR A 88 12.29 -17.79 19.99
CA THR A 88 11.22 -17.15 19.21
C THR A 88 10.60 -18.13 18.23
N ASP A 89 9.28 -18.28 18.26
CA ASP A 89 8.54 -19.09 17.30
C ASP A 89 8.22 -18.28 16.05
N TYR A 90 9.20 -18.17 15.15
CA TYR A 90 9.04 -17.44 13.89
C TYR A 90 7.96 -18.01 12.97
N LYS A 91 7.65 -19.32 13.11
CA LYS A 91 6.56 -19.94 12.36
C LYS A 91 5.21 -19.38 12.83
N LYS A 92 5.00 -19.33 14.14
CA LYS A 92 3.80 -18.71 14.73
C LYS A 92 3.71 -17.22 14.41
N ILE A 93 4.83 -16.49 14.41
CA ILE A 93 4.85 -15.08 13.99
C ILE A 93 4.38 -14.95 12.54
N LYS A 94 4.87 -15.80 11.63
CA LYS A 94 4.44 -15.80 10.22
C LYS A 94 2.96 -16.12 10.04
N GLU A 95 2.45 -17.08 10.81
CA GLU A 95 1.02 -17.42 10.80
C GLU A 95 0.16 -16.22 11.24
N ILE A 96 0.49 -15.58 12.37
CA ILE A 96 -0.21 -14.39 12.87
C ILE A 96 -0.12 -13.23 11.87
N PHE A 97 1.05 -13.02 11.28
CA PHE A 97 1.25 -11.99 10.26
C PHE A 97 0.34 -12.20 9.04
N THR A 98 0.31 -13.42 8.51
CA THR A 98 -0.50 -13.79 7.34
C THR A 98 -2.00 -13.63 7.62
N GLU A 99 -2.44 -13.99 8.82
CA GLU A 99 -3.82 -13.79 9.25
C GLU A 99 -4.16 -12.30 9.38
N SER A 100 -3.29 -11.51 10.01
CA SER A 100 -3.45 -10.05 10.13
C SER A 100 -3.52 -9.36 8.76
N ASP A 101 -2.69 -9.80 7.81
CA ASP A 101 -2.68 -9.32 6.43
C ASP A 101 -4.02 -9.62 5.72
N SER A 102 -4.48 -10.86 5.82
CA SER A 102 -5.76 -11.29 5.24
C SER A 102 -6.95 -10.50 5.81
N LEU A 103 -6.96 -10.25 7.12
CA LEU A 103 -7.98 -9.44 7.79
C LEU A 103 -7.96 -7.99 7.33
N PHE A 104 -6.77 -7.41 7.09
CA PHE A 104 -6.65 -6.06 6.56
C PHE A 104 -7.26 -5.95 5.16
N ILE A 105 -6.97 -6.89 4.25
CA ILE A 105 -7.55 -6.89 2.90
C ILE A 105 -9.09 -6.99 2.94
N LEU A 106 -9.63 -7.84 3.83
CA LEU A 106 -11.07 -7.93 4.05
C LEU A 106 -11.65 -6.61 4.56
N PHE A 107 -10.97 -5.97 5.51
CA PHE A 107 -11.39 -4.68 6.07
C PHE A 107 -11.43 -3.57 4.99
N VAL A 108 -10.38 -3.43 4.19
CA VAL A 108 -10.34 -2.46 3.08
C VAL A 108 -11.47 -2.70 2.07
N THR A 109 -11.74 -3.96 1.76
CA THR A 109 -12.84 -4.33 0.84
C THR A 109 -14.20 -3.96 1.42
N ASN A 110 -14.41 -4.17 2.72
CA ASN A 110 -15.66 -3.80 3.39
C ASN A 110 -15.86 -2.27 3.47
N GLU A 111 -14.81 -1.52 3.78
CA GLU A 111 -14.84 -0.05 3.79
C GLU A 111 -15.27 0.52 2.43
N SER A 112 -14.76 -0.05 1.34
CA SER A 112 -15.19 0.29 -0.02
C SER A 112 -16.71 0.15 -0.20
N SER A 113 -17.26 -0.97 0.26
CA SER A 113 -18.69 -1.26 0.13
C SER A 113 -19.54 -0.22 0.85
N ILE A 114 -19.15 0.16 2.07
CA ILE A 114 -19.86 1.16 2.89
C ILE A 114 -19.85 2.54 2.20
N LEU A 115 -18.71 2.96 1.67
CA LEU A 115 -18.62 4.22 0.92
C LEU A 115 -19.49 4.18 -0.35
N GLY A 116 -19.60 3.02 -0.98
CA GLY A 116 -20.48 2.80 -2.09
C GLY A 116 -21.96 3.04 -1.78
N GLU A 117 -22.39 2.69 -0.57
CA GLU A 117 -23.76 2.96 -0.11
C GLU A 117 -23.99 4.44 0.21
N LEU A 118 -22.96 5.16 0.68
CA LEU A 118 -23.05 6.58 1.07
C LEU A 118 -23.05 7.54 -0.12
N TYR A 119 -22.22 7.30 -1.14
CA TYR A 119 -22.02 8.22 -2.27
C TYR A 119 -22.79 7.84 -3.54
N GLY A 120 -23.48 6.69 -3.56
CA GLY A 120 -24.28 6.25 -4.71
C GLY A 120 -23.41 5.74 -5.88
N ASN A 121 -23.69 6.16 -7.12
CA ASN A 121 -22.89 5.78 -8.29
C ASN A 121 -22.40 7.06 -8.98
N GLY A 122 -21.08 7.25 -9.10
CA GLY A 122 -20.53 8.49 -9.67
C GLY A 122 -19.02 8.63 -9.57
N GLN A 123 -18.50 9.74 -10.12
CA GLN A 123 -17.06 10.03 -10.07
C GLN A 123 -16.62 10.42 -8.65
N GLU A 124 -17.51 11.09 -7.91
CA GLU A 124 -17.33 11.51 -6.52
C GLU A 124 -17.14 10.31 -5.59
N ARG A 125 -17.94 9.24 -5.80
CA ARG A 125 -17.76 7.97 -5.10
C ARG A 125 -16.36 7.40 -5.35
N SER A 126 -15.95 7.32 -6.62
CA SER A 126 -14.65 6.74 -6.98
C SER A 126 -13.48 7.54 -6.38
N ILE A 127 -13.58 8.87 -6.34
CA ILE A 127 -12.59 9.71 -5.67
C ILE A 127 -12.54 9.41 -4.17
N ALA A 128 -13.71 9.35 -3.51
CA ALA A 128 -13.81 9.10 -2.07
C ALA A 128 -13.33 7.69 -1.69
N GLU A 129 -13.75 6.64 -2.41
CA GLU A 129 -13.31 5.26 -2.21
C GLU A 129 -11.80 5.13 -2.38
N ASN A 130 -11.25 5.66 -3.48
CA ASN A 130 -9.82 5.57 -3.74
C ASN A 130 -9.00 6.32 -2.70
N GLY A 131 -9.41 7.53 -2.32
CA GLY A 131 -8.74 8.32 -1.28
C GLY A 131 -8.77 7.62 0.07
N ARG A 132 -9.92 7.09 0.47
CA ARG A 132 -10.07 6.37 1.75
C ARG A 132 -9.26 5.07 1.78
N MET A 133 -9.24 4.31 0.70
CA MET A 133 -8.39 3.12 0.59
C MET A 133 -6.91 3.50 0.64
N GLN A 134 -6.51 4.56 -0.05
CA GLN A 134 -5.12 5.02 -0.05
C GLN A 134 -4.67 5.33 1.38
N GLU A 135 -5.48 6.05 2.16
CA GLU A 135 -5.18 6.34 3.58
C GLU A 135 -5.02 5.06 4.42
N LEU A 136 -5.85 4.04 4.18
CA LEU A 136 -5.75 2.75 4.88
C LEU A 136 -4.45 2.02 4.54
N TYR A 137 -4.09 1.96 3.26
CA TYR A 137 -2.82 1.38 2.85
C TYR A 137 -1.64 2.18 3.41
N ASP A 138 -1.67 3.51 3.34
CA ASP A 138 -0.59 4.36 3.85
C ASP A 138 -0.41 4.23 5.37
N HIS A 139 -1.50 4.06 6.13
CA HIS A 139 -1.43 3.75 7.55
C HIS A 139 -0.81 2.37 7.79
N ARG A 140 -1.34 1.35 7.13
CA ARG A 140 -0.86 -0.03 7.29
C ARG A 140 0.60 -0.17 6.90
N ILE A 141 1.06 0.53 5.87
CA ILE A 141 2.47 0.59 5.47
C ILE A 141 3.36 1.08 6.61
N LYS A 142 2.94 2.08 7.39
CA LYS A 142 3.72 2.56 8.54
C LYS A 142 3.86 1.47 9.60
N ASP A 143 2.76 0.80 9.92
CA ASP A 143 2.75 -0.30 10.90
C ASP A 143 3.66 -1.45 10.43
N LEU A 144 3.64 -1.76 9.13
CA LEU A 144 4.47 -2.81 8.54
C LEU A 144 5.96 -2.44 8.51
N ILE A 145 6.30 -1.18 8.25
CA ILE A 145 7.69 -0.70 8.32
C ILE A 145 8.21 -0.81 9.76
N GLU A 146 7.39 -0.46 10.75
CA GLU A 146 7.77 -0.64 12.16
C GLU A 146 7.99 -2.12 12.50
N PHE A 147 7.10 -3.00 12.04
CA PHE A 147 7.28 -4.45 12.18
C PHE A 147 8.58 -4.94 11.52
N CYS A 148 8.90 -4.47 10.31
CA CYS A 148 10.15 -4.79 9.61
C CYS A 148 11.38 -4.35 10.41
N ASN A 149 11.38 -3.12 10.93
CA ASN A 149 12.53 -2.58 11.67
C ASN A 149 12.80 -3.34 12.97
N ILE A 150 11.76 -3.95 13.57
CA ILE A 150 11.92 -4.74 14.80
C ILE A 150 12.42 -6.16 14.50
N ASN A 151 11.95 -6.76 13.40
CA ASN A 151 12.10 -8.21 13.19
C ASN A 151 13.03 -8.60 12.04
N CYS A 152 13.33 -7.69 11.11
CA CYS A 152 13.88 -8.05 9.80
C CYS A 152 15.13 -7.27 9.36
N ASP A 153 15.54 -6.21 10.08
CA ASP A 153 16.68 -5.33 9.72
C ASP A 153 16.74 -5.06 8.20
N ILE A 154 15.63 -4.58 7.63
CA ILE A 154 15.57 -4.21 6.21
C ILE A 154 15.96 -2.73 6.11
N GLU A 155 17.22 -2.46 5.73
CA GLU A 155 17.65 -1.13 5.25
C GLU A 155 16.89 -0.72 3.96
#